data_AF-A0A8H7SJ15-F1
#
_entry.id   AF-A0A8H7SJ15-F1
#
_cell.length_a   1.000
_cell.length_b   1.000
_cell.length_c   1.000
_cell.angle_alpha   90.00
_cell.angle_beta   90.00
_cell.angle_gamma   90.00
#
_symmetry.space_group_name_H-M   'P 1'
#
loop_
_entity.id
_entity.type
_entity.pdbx_description
1 polymer ?
#
loop_
_entity_poly.entity_id
_entity_poly.type
_entity_poly.pdbx_seq_one_letter_code
_entity_poly.pdbx_strand_id
1 'polypeptide(L)'
;VDSCIKQHPALFEFLEESVEQSLDDLSLWAGFYPIKNDITEEEKKVLVFGKLVIADYWANCVKPVVSVKLNERIPFVEHVVPIFKYFSAVYKNIVGFQWCEKGLETNRFISLYHTDEAGRRRLSDGVGYVVGASDEVLLIESSGDDSEDHSKEDTMKLLECSIRSLKAEAERMKFASLETFRKRMDKKHWGFVFVRETIIPRLWENRYDWLKVFKLIYCLKNHLEEQRSISEQLRKETGGWVTVEAGKALKDLRNE
;
A
#
# COMPACT_ATOMS: atom_id res chain seq x y z
N VAL A 1 -6.43 -14.06 -8.99
CA VAL A 1 -6.76 -12.81 -8.24
C VAL A 1 -7.77 -13.07 -7.12
N ASP A 2 -8.70 -14.04 -7.23
CA ASP A 2 -9.59 -14.44 -6.13
C ASP A 2 -8.94 -15.36 -5.07
N SER A 3 -7.61 -15.52 -5.14
CA SER A 3 -6.82 -16.50 -4.38
C SER A 3 -5.98 -15.92 -3.25
N CYS A 4 -5.81 -14.59 -3.15
CA CYS A 4 -4.80 -14.01 -2.25
C CYS A 4 -5.03 -14.36 -0.78
N ILE A 5 -6.28 -14.30 -0.29
CA ILE A 5 -6.57 -14.72 1.10
C ILE A 5 -6.72 -16.24 1.26
N LYS A 6 -7.07 -16.96 0.18
CA LYS A 6 -7.17 -18.43 0.20
C LYS A 6 -5.80 -19.09 0.34
N GLN A 7 -4.72 -18.37 0.07
CA GLN A 7 -3.34 -18.78 0.37
C GLN A 7 -3.02 -18.75 1.88
N HIS A 8 -3.90 -18.14 2.68
CA HIS A 8 -3.75 -17.95 4.11
C HIS A 8 -4.91 -18.60 4.89
N PRO A 9 -4.95 -19.94 4.95
CA PRO A 9 -6.07 -20.67 5.56
C PRO A 9 -6.28 -20.32 7.03
N ALA A 10 -5.22 -20.06 7.81
CA ALA A 10 -5.36 -19.74 9.23
C ALA A 10 -6.03 -18.37 9.44
N LEU A 11 -5.73 -17.39 8.58
CA LEU A 11 -6.41 -16.09 8.62
C LEU A 11 -7.86 -16.23 8.16
N PHE A 12 -8.12 -17.03 7.12
CA PHE A 12 -9.48 -17.22 6.65
C PHE A 12 -10.37 -17.83 7.73
N GLU A 13 -9.90 -18.90 8.40
CA GLU A 13 -10.56 -19.55 9.55
C GLU A 13 -10.80 -18.51 10.68
N PHE A 14 -9.76 -17.75 11.05
CA PHE A 14 -9.89 -16.69 12.06
C PHE A 14 -10.95 -15.64 11.70
N LEU A 15 -10.97 -15.16 10.45
CA LEU A 15 -11.92 -14.13 10.03
C LEU A 15 -13.36 -14.66 10.02
N GLU A 16 -13.55 -15.88 9.53
CA GLU A 16 -14.85 -16.56 9.52
C GLU A 16 -15.40 -16.72 10.94
N GLU A 17 -14.58 -17.19 11.88
CA GLU A 17 -15.01 -17.30 13.27
C GLU A 17 -15.22 -15.93 13.94
N SER A 18 -14.42 -14.92 13.57
CA SER A 18 -14.50 -13.57 14.16
C SER A 18 -15.81 -12.87 13.87
N VAL A 19 -16.34 -13.00 12.65
CA VAL A 19 -17.60 -12.35 12.25
C VAL A 19 -18.82 -13.03 12.86
N GLU A 20 -18.67 -14.21 13.43
CA GLU A 20 -19.74 -14.94 14.12
C GLU A 20 -19.72 -14.72 15.64
N GLN A 21 -18.71 -14.02 16.19
CA GLN A 21 -18.70 -13.64 17.60
C GLN A 21 -19.74 -12.57 17.92
N SER A 22 -20.04 -12.35 19.21
CA SER A 22 -20.75 -11.14 19.64
C SER A 22 -19.80 -9.93 19.64
N LEU A 23 -20.34 -8.71 19.51
CA LEU A 23 -19.52 -7.49 19.63
C LEU A 23 -18.85 -7.39 21.01
N ASP A 24 -19.56 -7.79 22.07
CA ASP A 24 -19.07 -7.70 23.45
C ASP A 24 -17.87 -8.63 23.71
N ASP A 25 -17.87 -9.80 23.09
CA ASP A 25 -16.83 -10.83 23.29
C ASP A 25 -15.67 -10.71 22.28
N LEU A 26 -15.86 -10.01 21.16
CA LEU A 26 -14.93 -10.03 20.02
C LEU A 26 -13.49 -9.70 20.40
N SER A 27 -13.26 -8.64 21.19
CA SER A 27 -11.88 -8.25 21.55
C SER A 27 -11.18 -9.30 22.39
N LEU A 28 -11.90 -9.91 23.35
CA LEU A 28 -11.32 -10.92 24.23
C LEU A 28 -11.04 -12.20 23.43
N TRP A 29 -12.03 -12.65 22.66
CA TRP A 29 -11.93 -13.79 21.77
C TRP A 29 -10.77 -13.64 20.78
N ALA A 30 -10.68 -12.49 20.11
CA ALA A 30 -9.61 -12.21 19.15
C ALA A 30 -8.24 -12.20 19.83
N GLY A 31 -8.12 -11.74 21.08
CA GLY A 31 -6.86 -11.80 21.83
C GLY A 31 -6.42 -13.24 22.12
N PHE A 32 -7.34 -14.08 22.57
CA PHE A 32 -7.08 -15.48 22.96
C PHE A 32 -7.13 -16.49 21.81
N TYR A 33 -7.47 -16.07 20.59
CA TYR A 33 -7.51 -16.97 19.44
C TYR A 33 -6.17 -17.72 19.28
N PRO A 34 -6.19 -19.07 19.23
CA PRO A 34 -4.99 -19.88 19.30
C PRO A 34 -4.17 -19.74 18.01
N ILE A 35 -2.85 -19.61 18.18
CA ILE A 35 -1.90 -19.72 17.08
C ILE A 35 -1.37 -21.16 17.12
N LYS A 36 -1.81 -21.99 16.17
CA LYS A 36 -1.42 -23.41 16.08
C LYS A 36 0.11 -23.50 15.87
N ASN A 37 0.77 -24.50 16.45
CA ASN A 37 2.24 -24.63 16.38
C ASN A 37 2.75 -25.14 15.01
N ASP A 38 1.87 -25.79 14.25
CA ASP A 38 2.15 -26.48 12.99
C ASP A 38 2.00 -25.58 11.75
N ILE A 39 1.58 -24.32 11.91
CA ILE A 39 1.49 -23.36 10.80
C ILE A 39 2.84 -22.68 10.54
N THR A 40 3.03 -22.23 9.30
CA THR A 40 4.26 -21.55 8.87
C THR A 40 4.47 -20.21 9.60
N GLU A 41 5.71 -19.71 9.64
CA GLU A 41 5.99 -18.37 10.20
C GLU A 41 5.25 -17.25 9.45
N GLU A 42 4.97 -17.42 8.16
CA GLU A 42 4.14 -16.47 7.40
C GLU A 42 2.69 -16.52 7.86
N GLU A 43 2.11 -17.71 8.04
CA GLU A 43 0.75 -17.85 8.59
C GLU A 43 0.63 -17.25 10.00
N LYS A 44 1.65 -17.39 10.84
CA LYS A 44 1.67 -16.75 12.17
C LYS A 44 1.63 -15.23 12.06
N LYS A 45 2.43 -14.65 11.17
CA LYS A 45 2.45 -13.19 10.91
C LYS A 45 1.09 -12.69 10.43
N VAL A 46 0.54 -13.38 9.43
CA VAL A 46 -0.77 -13.09 8.82
C VAL A 46 -1.87 -13.14 9.88
N LEU A 47 -1.85 -14.15 10.75
CA LEU A 47 -2.82 -14.28 11.83
C LEU A 47 -2.66 -13.16 12.87
N VAL A 48 -1.42 -12.83 13.28
CA VAL A 48 -1.16 -11.69 14.18
C VAL A 48 -1.67 -10.38 13.59
N PHE A 49 -1.46 -10.15 12.28
CA PHE A 49 -2.00 -8.99 11.58
C PHE A 49 -3.53 -8.95 11.66
N GLY A 50 -4.20 -10.07 11.38
CA GLY A 50 -5.65 -10.22 11.51
C GLY A 50 -6.15 -9.87 12.91
N LYS A 51 -5.54 -10.45 13.95
CA LYS A 51 -5.88 -10.21 15.36
C LYS A 51 -5.79 -8.73 15.72
N LEU A 52 -4.73 -8.04 15.30
CA LEU A 52 -4.54 -6.61 15.58
C LEU A 52 -5.61 -5.74 14.90
N VAL A 53 -5.92 -6.01 13.64
CA VAL A 53 -6.93 -5.26 12.87
C VAL A 53 -8.32 -5.46 13.46
N ILE A 54 -8.69 -6.70 13.81
CA ILE A 54 -10.01 -7.01 14.40
C ILE A 54 -10.14 -6.42 15.81
N ALA A 55 -9.07 -6.38 16.60
CA ALA A 55 -9.08 -5.71 17.90
C ALA A 55 -9.31 -4.19 17.79
N ASP A 56 -8.67 -3.54 16.80
CA ASP A 56 -8.86 -2.10 16.56
C ASP A 56 -10.25 -1.80 15.97
N TYR A 57 -10.77 -2.69 15.11
CA TYR A 57 -12.15 -2.65 14.64
C TYR A 57 -13.16 -2.69 15.78
N TRP A 58 -12.99 -3.63 16.73
CA TRP A 58 -13.84 -3.68 17.93
C TRP A 58 -13.83 -2.34 18.67
N ALA A 59 -12.64 -1.77 18.92
CA ALA A 59 -12.51 -0.49 19.62
C ALA A 59 -13.26 0.63 18.88
N ASN A 60 -13.20 0.62 17.54
CA ASN A 60 -13.93 1.56 16.70
C ASN A 60 -15.46 1.36 16.71
N CYS A 61 -15.96 0.15 16.95
CA CYS A 61 -17.39 -0.13 17.07
C CYS A 61 -17.97 0.27 18.44
N VAL A 62 -17.20 0.13 19.52
CA VAL A 62 -17.69 0.41 20.88
C VAL A 62 -17.44 1.84 21.35
N LYS A 63 -16.56 2.59 20.66
CA LYS A 63 -16.27 3.97 21.05
C LYS A 63 -17.52 4.86 20.93
N PRO A 64 -17.67 5.86 21.82
CA PRO A 64 -18.79 6.79 21.74
C PRO A 64 -18.78 7.60 20.43
N VAL A 65 -19.95 7.80 19.85
CA VAL A 65 -20.13 8.71 18.70
C VAL A 65 -20.02 10.15 19.19
N VAL A 66 -19.10 10.91 18.60
CA VAL A 66 -18.95 12.34 18.90
C VAL A 66 -19.93 13.14 18.04
N SER A 67 -20.73 14.00 18.66
CA SER A 67 -21.79 14.79 18.01
C SER A 67 -21.30 16.07 17.32
N VAL A 68 -19.99 16.20 17.09
CA VAL A 68 -19.39 17.38 16.44
C VAL A 68 -19.05 17.09 14.98
N LYS A 69 -19.00 18.13 14.15
CA LYS A 69 -18.51 18.00 12.77
C LYS A 69 -17.07 17.48 12.80
N LEU A 70 -16.87 16.28 12.26
CA LEU A 70 -15.57 15.66 12.18
C LEU A 70 -14.72 16.32 11.08
N ASN A 71 -13.41 16.37 11.31
CA ASN A 71 -12.46 16.67 10.25
C ASN A 71 -12.47 15.51 9.22
N GLU A 72 -12.32 15.83 7.94
CA GLU A 72 -12.36 14.87 6.83
C GLU A 72 -11.38 13.70 6.97
N ARG A 73 -10.27 13.89 7.71
CA ARG A 73 -9.24 12.88 7.94
C ARG A 73 -9.55 11.98 9.14
N ILE A 74 -10.56 12.26 9.95
CA ILE A 74 -10.88 11.42 11.12
C ILE A 74 -11.23 10.00 10.68
N PRO A 75 -12.15 9.76 9.72
CA PRO A 75 -12.41 8.41 9.23
C PRO A 75 -11.15 7.71 8.70
N PHE A 76 -10.24 8.45 8.08
CA PHE A 76 -8.97 7.93 7.58
C PHE A 76 -8.03 7.49 8.71
N VAL A 77 -7.85 8.34 9.72
CA VAL A 77 -7.01 8.07 10.89
C VAL A 77 -7.54 6.91 11.72
N GLU A 78 -8.86 6.76 11.81
CA GLU A 78 -9.49 5.75 12.65
C GLU A 78 -9.63 4.39 11.95
N HIS A 79 -9.83 4.36 10.63
CA HIS A 79 -10.15 3.12 9.92
C HIS A 79 -9.09 2.68 8.92
N VAL A 80 -8.29 3.60 8.38
CA VAL A 80 -7.28 3.28 7.34
C VAL A 80 -5.89 3.17 7.95
N VAL A 81 -5.46 4.18 8.68
CA VAL A 81 -4.10 4.24 9.28
C VAL A 81 -3.78 3.02 10.16
N PRO A 82 -4.68 2.51 11.02
CA PRO A 82 -4.37 1.36 11.87
C PRO A 82 -4.05 0.10 11.07
N ILE A 83 -4.78 -0.15 9.97
CA ILE A 83 -4.52 -1.30 9.07
C ILE A 83 -3.09 -1.25 8.56
N PHE A 84 -2.66 -0.11 8.03
CA PHE A 84 -1.29 0.05 7.50
C PHE A 84 -0.22 0.08 8.59
N LYS A 85 -0.53 0.62 9.77
CA LYS A 85 0.34 0.55 10.95
C LYS A 85 0.62 -0.91 11.34
N TYR A 86 -0.41 -1.74 11.46
CA TYR A 86 -0.25 -3.16 11.80
C TYR A 86 0.42 -3.94 10.67
N PHE A 87 0.09 -3.62 9.42
CA PHE A 87 0.77 -4.18 8.25
C PHE A 87 2.28 -3.95 8.33
N SER A 88 2.73 -2.71 8.58
CA SER A 88 4.15 -2.38 8.71
C SER A 88 4.81 -3.04 9.93
N ALA A 89 4.07 -3.13 11.05
CA ALA A 89 4.58 -3.79 12.27
C ALA A 89 4.82 -5.29 12.10
N VAL A 90 3.98 -5.97 11.31
CA VAL A 90 4.10 -7.40 11.01
C VAL A 90 5.11 -7.64 9.88
N TYR A 91 5.07 -6.82 8.83
CA TYR A 91 5.91 -6.91 7.64
C TYR A 91 7.06 -5.89 7.67
N LYS A 92 7.85 -5.94 8.75
CA LYS A 92 8.90 -4.97 9.11
C LYS A 92 9.96 -4.70 8.03
N ASN A 93 10.07 -5.56 7.03
CA ASN A 93 11.06 -5.49 5.96
C ASN A 93 10.47 -5.11 4.60
N ILE A 94 9.15 -4.90 4.50
CA ILE A 94 8.49 -4.57 3.23
C ILE A 94 8.37 -3.05 3.08
N VAL A 95 7.60 -2.41 3.96
CA VAL A 95 7.26 -0.99 3.84
C VAL A 95 7.14 -0.31 5.21
N GLY A 96 7.67 0.90 5.30
CA GLY A 96 7.44 1.84 6.41
C GLY A 96 6.56 2.99 5.95
N PHE A 97 5.64 3.44 6.80
CA PHE A 97 4.71 4.51 6.46
C PHE A 97 5.06 5.83 7.16
N GLN A 98 4.91 6.92 6.43
CA GLN A 98 4.81 8.28 6.97
C GLN A 98 3.44 8.83 6.65
N TRP A 99 2.83 9.52 7.62
CA TRP A 99 1.48 10.05 7.53
C TRP A 99 1.49 11.57 7.70
N CYS A 100 0.36 12.19 7.35
CA CYS A 100 0.06 13.61 7.53
C CYS A 100 0.86 14.53 6.60
N GLU A 101 0.29 14.82 5.43
CA GLU A 101 0.76 15.85 4.48
C GLU A 101 2.26 15.78 4.18
N LYS A 102 2.75 14.58 3.86
CA LYS A 102 4.16 14.36 3.58
C LYS A 102 4.51 14.84 2.18
N GLY A 103 5.49 15.73 2.09
CA GLY A 103 6.09 16.09 0.80
C GLY A 103 6.85 14.93 0.19
N LEU A 104 6.56 14.64 -1.08
CA LEU A 104 7.24 13.60 -1.85
C LEU A 104 8.69 13.98 -2.16
N GLU A 105 9.61 13.02 -2.10
CA GLU A 105 11.00 13.15 -2.53
C GLU A 105 11.09 13.49 -4.01
N THR A 106 10.13 13.01 -4.81
CA THR A 106 9.99 13.34 -6.23
C THR A 106 9.75 14.82 -6.50
N ASN A 107 9.28 15.58 -5.50
CA ASN A 107 9.16 17.03 -5.63
C ASN A 107 10.52 17.69 -5.91
N ARG A 108 11.65 17.07 -5.53
CA ARG A 108 12.99 17.60 -5.84
C ARG A 108 13.32 17.57 -7.33
N PHE A 109 12.65 16.72 -8.10
CA PHE A 109 12.86 16.58 -9.53
C PHE A 109 11.89 17.44 -10.36
N ILE A 110 10.99 18.20 -9.72
CA ILE A 110 10.04 19.13 -10.39
C ILE A 110 10.79 20.14 -11.28
N SER A 111 11.95 20.63 -10.83
CA SER A 111 12.74 21.60 -11.60
C SER A 111 13.31 21.05 -12.90
N LEU A 112 13.41 19.73 -13.06
CA LEU A 112 13.92 19.10 -14.28
C LEU A 112 12.88 19.04 -15.40
N TYR A 113 11.60 19.26 -15.10
CA TYR A 113 10.53 19.01 -16.07
C TYR A 113 10.04 20.23 -16.86
N HIS A 114 10.64 21.42 -16.68
CA HIS A 114 10.37 22.64 -17.49
C HIS A 114 8.87 22.87 -17.83
N THR A 115 7.96 22.47 -16.95
CA THR A 115 6.55 22.80 -17.07
C THR A 115 6.34 24.15 -16.40
N ASP A 116 5.61 25.07 -17.05
CA ASP A 116 5.24 26.39 -16.52
C ASP A 116 4.56 26.34 -15.13
N GLU A 117 4.16 25.15 -14.68
CA GLU A 117 3.84 24.84 -13.28
C GLU A 117 5.10 24.81 -12.39
N ALA A 118 5.73 25.96 -12.21
CA ALA A 118 6.67 26.16 -11.13
C ALA A 118 5.98 25.89 -9.77
N GLY A 119 6.37 24.83 -9.08
CA GLY A 119 6.55 24.91 -7.62
C GLY A 119 5.44 24.43 -6.68
N ARG A 120 4.37 23.76 -7.12
CA ARG A 120 3.47 23.13 -6.13
C ARG A 120 4.07 21.82 -5.63
N ARG A 121 4.76 21.90 -4.48
CA ARG A 121 5.11 20.73 -3.68
C ARG A 121 3.83 19.93 -3.44
N ARG A 122 3.75 18.72 -4.00
CA ARG A 122 2.63 17.82 -3.72
C ARG A 122 2.88 17.15 -2.37
N LEU A 123 1.90 17.25 -1.49
CA LEU A 123 1.85 16.58 -0.20
C LEU A 123 0.90 15.39 -0.34
N SER A 124 1.21 14.27 0.28
CA SER A 124 0.31 13.11 0.33
C SER A 124 -0.09 12.81 1.76
N ASP A 125 -1.33 12.38 1.99
CA ASP A 125 -1.80 12.04 3.33
C ASP A 125 -1.06 10.84 3.93
N GLY A 126 -0.61 9.90 3.08
CA GLY A 126 0.23 8.78 3.45
C GLY A 126 1.23 8.40 2.36
N VAL A 127 2.47 8.10 2.77
CA VAL A 127 3.53 7.62 1.87
C VAL A 127 4.17 6.36 2.46
N GLY A 128 4.23 5.31 1.66
CA GLY A 128 4.96 4.07 1.94
C GLY A 128 6.34 4.10 1.32
N TYR A 129 7.36 3.82 2.11
CA TYR A 129 8.76 3.72 1.71
C TYR A 129 9.27 2.28 1.87
N VAL A 130 10.08 1.80 0.93
CA VAL A 130 10.80 0.52 1.11
C VAL A 130 11.73 0.64 2.32
N VAL A 131 11.66 -0.32 3.24
CA VAL A 131 12.51 -0.30 4.44
C VAL A 131 13.98 -0.40 4.05
N GLY A 132 14.80 0.52 4.57
CA GLY A 132 16.23 0.60 4.25
C GLY A 132 16.53 1.30 2.91
N ALA A 133 15.52 1.87 2.25
CA ALA A 133 15.68 2.71 1.07
C ALA A 133 14.83 3.98 1.19
N SER A 134 15.07 4.96 0.30
CA SER A 134 14.28 6.18 0.19
C SER A 134 13.29 6.13 -0.98
N ASP A 135 12.97 4.93 -1.46
CA ASP A 135 12.10 4.73 -2.62
C ASP A 135 10.63 4.72 -2.18
N GLU A 136 9.85 5.63 -2.74
CA GLU A 136 8.40 5.74 -2.56
C GLU A 136 7.69 4.63 -3.36
N VAL A 137 6.92 3.78 -2.67
CA VAL A 137 6.27 2.60 -3.28
C VAL A 137 4.76 2.55 -3.06
N LEU A 138 4.22 3.40 -2.19
CA LEU A 138 2.79 3.56 -2.00
C LEU A 138 2.46 5.03 -1.73
N LEU A 139 1.45 5.53 -2.41
CA LEU A 139 0.89 6.88 -2.19
C LEU A 139 -0.57 6.71 -1.78
N ILE A 140 -1.00 7.45 -0.77
CA ILE A 140 -2.33 7.33 -0.17
C ILE A 140 -2.92 8.73 0.03
N GLU A 141 -4.13 8.95 -0.46
CA GLU A 141 -4.91 10.18 -0.26
C GLU A 141 -6.25 9.86 0.39
N SER A 142 -6.80 10.83 1.10
CA SER A 142 -8.14 10.78 1.68
C SER A 142 -8.97 11.97 1.20
N SER A 143 -10.07 11.69 0.48
CA SER A 143 -10.86 12.72 -0.20
C SER A 143 -12.15 13.15 0.52
N GLY A 144 -12.32 12.85 1.81
CA GLY A 144 -13.57 13.11 2.54
C GLY A 144 -14.82 12.41 1.95
N ASP A 145 -15.98 12.56 2.60
CA ASP A 145 -17.21 11.85 2.20
C ASP A 145 -18.06 12.63 1.14
N ASP A 146 -17.80 13.92 0.88
CA ASP A 146 -18.79 14.83 0.23
C ASP A 146 -18.36 15.47 -1.12
N SER A 147 -17.35 14.95 -1.81
CA SER A 147 -16.88 15.61 -3.04
C SER A 147 -16.28 14.66 -4.07
N GLU A 148 -17.11 14.23 -5.01
CA GLU A 148 -16.68 13.48 -6.21
C GLU A 148 -15.61 14.25 -7.00
N ASP A 149 -15.65 15.58 -6.98
CA ASP A 149 -14.64 16.41 -7.63
C ASP A 149 -13.28 16.32 -6.91
N HIS A 150 -13.25 16.35 -5.57
CA HIS A 150 -11.99 16.20 -4.83
C HIS A 150 -11.42 14.80 -4.95
N SER A 151 -12.25 13.74 -4.97
CA SER A 151 -11.73 12.38 -5.16
C SER A 151 -11.11 12.19 -6.56
N LYS A 152 -11.66 12.84 -7.59
CA LYS A 152 -11.05 12.90 -8.93
C LYS A 152 -9.74 13.67 -8.94
N GLU A 153 -9.69 14.83 -8.29
CA GLU A 153 -8.47 15.64 -8.16
C GLU A 153 -7.35 14.87 -7.44
N ASP A 154 -7.67 14.20 -6.33
CA ASP A 154 -6.72 13.37 -5.58
C ASP A 154 -6.26 12.15 -6.39
N THR A 155 -7.15 11.52 -7.14
CA THR A 155 -6.78 10.43 -8.06
C THR A 155 -5.80 10.94 -9.12
N MET A 156 -6.06 12.10 -9.75
CA MET A 156 -5.17 12.69 -10.74
C MET A 156 -3.82 13.08 -10.14
N LYS A 157 -3.81 13.63 -8.91
CA LYS A 157 -2.61 13.92 -8.14
C LYS A 157 -1.78 12.66 -7.88
N LEU A 158 -2.39 11.56 -7.48
CA LEU A 158 -1.72 10.27 -7.28
C LEU A 158 -1.07 9.75 -8.56
N LEU A 159 -1.77 9.84 -9.70
CA LEU A 159 -1.25 9.43 -11.00
C LEU A 159 -0.05 10.27 -11.43
N GLU A 160 -0.19 11.59 -11.32
CA GLU A 160 0.88 12.54 -11.64
C GLU A 160 2.14 12.26 -10.79
N CYS A 161 1.96 12.10 -9.47
CA CYS A 161 3.04 11.82 -8.55
C CYS A 161 3.72 10.47 -8.87
N SER A 162 2.94 9.43 -9.16
CA SER A 162 3.47 8.11 -9.52
C SER A 162 4.29 8.14 -10.81
N ILE A 163 3.82 8.87 -11.84
CA ILE A 163 4.56 9.05 -13.10
C ILE A 163 5.89 9.78 -12.84
N ARG A 164 5.87 10.83 -12.01
CA ARG A 164 7.09 11.56 -11.62
C ARG A 164 8.06 10.64 -10.87
N SER A 165 7.58 9.78 -9.96
CA SER A 165 8.40 8.77 -9.27
C SER A 165 9.08 7.81 -10.23
N LEU A 166 8.33 7.24 -11.18
CA LEU A 166 8.88 6.31 -12.16
C LEU A 166 9.93 6.96 -13.06
N LYS A 167 9.69 8.19 -13.52
CA LYS A 167 10.69 8.91 -14.33
C LYS A 167 11.95 9.23 -13.52
N ALA A 168 11.81 9.66 -12.27
CA ALA A 168 12.96 9.90 -11.39
C ALA A 168 13.75 8.62 -11.11
N GLU A 169 13.07 7.48 -10.92
CA GLU A 169 13.72 6.17 -10.77
C GLU A 169 14.48 5.77 -12.05
N ALA A 170 13.86 5.94 -13.23
CA ALA A 170 14.51 5.67 -14.52
C ALA A 170 15.82 6.48 -14.69
N GLU A 171 15.83 7.74 -14.25
CA GLU A 171 17.04 8.58 -14.28
C GLU A 171 18.16 8.09 -13.36
N ARG A 172 17.82 7.44 -12.24
CA ARG A 172 18.80 6.84 -11.33
C ARG A 172 19.31 5.50 -11.85
N MET A 173 18.49 4.77 -12.59
CA MET A 173 18.76 3.41 -13.06
C MET A 173 19.23 3.35 -14.52
N LYS A 174 19.95 4.38 -15.01
CA LYS A 174 20.36 4.53 -16.43
C LYS A 174 21.08 3.32 -17.03
N PHE A 175 21.76 2.54 -16.21
CA PHE A 175 22.52 1.36 -16.66
C PHE A 175 21.75 0.05 -16.51
N ALA A 176 20.55 0.07 -15.91
CA ALA A 176 19.69 -1.10 -15.82
C ALA A 176 19.06 -1.45 -17.17
N SER A 177 18.67 -2.72 -17.29
CA SER A 177 17.96 -3.25 -18.46
C SER A 177 16.59 -2.60 -18.60
N LEU A 178 16.27 -2.16 -19.82
CA LEU A 178 14.93 -1.69 -20.16
C LEU A 178 13.87 -2.78 -19.91
N GLU A 179 14.20 -4.04 -20.16
CA GLU A 179 13.27 -5.15 -19.93
C GLU A 179 12.94 -5.31 -18.44
N THR A 180 13.96 -5.21 -17.58
CA THR A 180 13.77 -5.24 -16.14
C THR A 180 12.96 -4.03 -15.68
N PHE A 181 13.29 -2.83 -16.18
CA PHE A 181 12.54 -1.62 -15.82
C PHE A 181 11.09 -1.66 -16.31
N ARG A 182 10.82 -2.27 -17.47
CA ARG A 182 9.45 -2.49 -17.96
C ARG A 182 8.61 -3.39 -17.06
N LYS A 183 9.20 -4.21 -16.18
CA LYS A 183 8.46 -4.97 -15.16
C LYS A 183 7.97 -4.09 -14.01
N ARG A 184 8.59 -2.92 -13.81
CA ARG A 184 8.12 -1.88 -12.87
C ARG A 184 6.76 -1.33 -13.29
N MET A 185 6.55 -1.27 -14.60
CA MET A 185 5.31 -0.89 -15.24
C MET A 185 4.51 -2.17 -15.59
N ASP A 186 3.20 -2.08 -15.75
CA ASP A 186 2.47 -3.22 -16.28
C ASP A 186 2.93 -3.48 -17.73
N LYS A 187 3.32 -4.73 -18.01
CA LYS A 187 3.87 -5.20 -19.31
C LYS A 187 2.94 -4.93 -20.49
N LYS A 188 1.64 -4.70 -20.25
CA LYS A 188 0.62 -4.53 -21.28
C LYS A 188 0.05 -3.11 -21.39
N HIS A 189 0.19 -2.28 -20.36
CA HIS A 189 -0.50 -1.00 -20.30
C HIS A 189 0.48 0.12 -19.96
N TRP A 190 0.66 1.05 -20.91
CA TRP A 190 1.14 2.40 -20.60
C TRP A 190 0.00 3.18 -19.93
N GLY A 191 -0.44 2.74 -18.76
CA GLY A 191 -1.64 3.27 -18.13
C GLY A 191 -1.85 2.84 -16.68
N PHE A 192 -2.86 3.43 -16.07
CA PHE A 192 -3.36 3.05 -14.77
C PHE A 192 -4.16 1.75 -14.87
N VAL A 193 -3.93 0.83 -13.93
CA VAL A 193 -4.68 -0.42 -13.81
C VAL A 193 -5.44 -0.37 -12.50
N PHE A 194 -6.77 -0.36 -12.60
CA PHE A 194 -7.61 -0.60 -11.44
C PHE A 194 -7.43 -2.05 -11.00
N VAL A 195 -6.92 -2.25 -9.78
CA VAL A 195 -6.68 -3.60 -9.24
C VAL A 195 -7.87 -4.07 -8.40
N ARG A 196 -8.30 -3.25 -7.44
CA ARG A 196 -9.35 -3.61 -6.48
C ARG A 196 -9.80 -2.39 -5.67
N GLU A 197 -11.05 -2.43 -5.22
CA GLU A 197 -11.60 -1.54 -4.19
C GLU A 197 -12.33 -2.35 -3.11
N THR A 198 -12.60 -1.71 -1.97
CA THR A 198 -13.33 -2.32 -0.86
C THR A 198 -13.92 -1.24 0.06
N ILE A 199 -14.89 -1.63 0.88
CA ILE A 199 -15.44 -0.81 1.96
C ILE A 199 -14.84 -1.33 3.26
N ILE A 200 -14.20 -0.44 4.02
CA ILE A 200 -13.74 -0.79 5.37
C ILE A 200 -14.95 -0.71 6.30
N PRO A 201 -15.34 -1.82 6.97
CA PRO A 201 -16.49 -1.81 7.84
C PRO A 201 -16.22 -0.93 9.07
N ARG A 202 -17.07 0.09 9.26
CA ARG A 202 -17.01 1.02 10.41
C ARG A 202 -17.98 0.62 11.54
N LEU A 203 -18.99 -0.16 11.20
CA LEU A 203 -20.07 -0.60 12.10
C LEU A 203 -20.10 -2.13 12.17
N TRP A 204 -20.66 -2.65 13.26
CA TRP A 204 -20.73 -4.09 13.53
C TRP A 204 -21.58 -4.86 12.50
N GLU A 205 -22.61 -4.21 11.98
CA GLU A 205 -23.53 -4.79 10.99
C GLU A 205 -22.82 -5.11 9.67
N ASN A 206 -21.73 -4.40 9.38
CA ASN A 206 -20.97 -4.52 8.13
C ASN A 206 -19.75 -5.45 8.24
N ARG A 207 -19.56 -6.14 9.37
CA ARG A 207 -18.37 -6.97 9.67
C ARG A 207 -17.97 -7.97 8.56
N TYR A 208 -18.92 -8.46 7.78
CA TYR A 208 -18.67 -9.41 6.69
C TYR A 208 -17.80 -8.83 5.56
N ASP A 209 -17.65 -7.50 5.46
CA ASP A 209 -16.78 -6.87 4.46
C ASP A 209 -15.27 -7.01 4.79
N TRP A 210 -14.91 -7.42 6.01
CA TRP A 210 -13.50 -7.65 6.38
C TRP A 210 -12.79 -8.62 5.43
N LEU A 211 -13.48 -9.65 4.95
CA LEU A 211 -12.89 -10.58 3.97
C LEU A 211 -12.39 -9.86 2.71
N LYS A 212 -13.14 -8.86 2.23
CA LYS A 212 -12.76 -8.07 1.04
C LYS A 212 -11.61 -7.12 1.36
N VAL A 213 -11.58 -6.53 2.56
CA VAL A 213 -10.48 -5.67 3.03
C VAL A 213 -9.17 -6.45 3.08
N PHE A 214 -9.15 -7.62 3.72
CA PHE A 214 -7.95 -8.46 3.77
C PHE A 214 -7.53 -8.92 2.38
N LYS A 215 -8.47 -9.31 1.50
CA LYS A 215 -8.14 -9.60 0.08
C LYS A 215 -7.42 -8.43 -0.60
N LEU A 216 -7.82 -7.19 -0.35
CA LEU A 216 -7.16 -6.00 -0.89
C LEU A 216 -5.76 -5.82 -0.32
N ILE A 217 -5.60 -5.90 1.00
CA ILE A 217 -4.30 -5.75 1.66
C ILE A 217 -3.29 -6.82 1.22
N TYR A 218 -3.71 -8.08 1.05
CA TYR A 218 -2.82 -9.14 0.56
C TYR A 218 -2.51 -9.02 -0.93
N CYS A 219 -3.45 -8.49 -1.72
CA CYS A 219 -3.15 -8.13 -3.12
C CYS A 219 -2.06 -7.05 -3.16
N LEU A 220 -2.17 -6.03 -2.31
CA LEU A 220 -1.17 -4.97 -2.18
C LEU A 220 0.19 -5.53 -1.72
N LYS A 221 0.22 -6.40 -0.70
CA LYS A 221 1.45 -7.07 -0.23
C LYS A 221 2.18 -7.76 -1.37
N ASN A 222 1.47 -8.58 -2.15
CA ASN A 222 2.06 -9.34 -3.25
C ASN A 222 2.67 -8.40 -4.31
N HIS A 223 1.99 -7.30 -4.63
CA HIS A 223 2.54 -6.28 -5.53
C HIS A 223 3.78 -5.61 -4.92
N LEU A 224 3.78 -5.26 -3.64
CA LEU A 224 4.96 -4.67 -2.99
C LEU A 224 6.17 -5.64 -3.01
N GLU A 225 5.95 -6.94 -2.81
CA GLU A 225 7.00 -7.96 -2.87
C GLU A 225 7.55 -8.14 -4.29
N GLU A 226 6.67 -8.18 -5.30
CA GLU A 226 7.07 -8.22 -6.71
C GLU A 226 7.90 -6.97 -7.07
N GLN A 227 7.41 -5.80 -6.70
CA GLN A 227 8.09 -4.52 -6.93
C GLN A 227 9.43 -4.46 -6.22
N ARG A 228 9.56 -5.02 -5.01
CA ARG A 228 10.84 -5.10 -4.31
C ARG A 228 11.85 -6.00 -5.05
N SER A 229 11.42 -7.17 -5.54
CA SER A 229 12.28 -8.07 -6.32
C SER A 229 12.81 -7.37 -7.58
N ILE A 230 11.95 -6.61 -8.27
CA ILE A 230 12.35 -5.78 -9.42
C ILE A 230 13.37 -4.72 -9.00
N SER A 231 13.13 -4.00 -7.89
CA SER A 231 14.09 -2.99 -7.38
C SER A 231 15.47 -3.58 -7.08
N GLU A 232 15.52 -4.77 -6.47
CA GLU A 232 16.78 -5.47 -6.19
C GLU A 232 17.52 -5.82 -7.48
N GLN A 233 16.80 -6.29 -8.52
CA GLN A 233 17.38 -6.58 -9.83
C GLN A 233 17.91 -5.32 -10.52
N LEU A 234 17.13 -4.22 -10.55
CA LEU A 234 17.55 -2.94 -11.14
C LEU A 234 18.83 -2.40 -10.48
N ARG A 235 18.95 -2.54 -9.16
CA ARG A 235 20.16 -2.14 -8.42
C ARG A 235 21.37 -3.01 -8.77
N LYS A 236 21.20 -4.32 -8.92
CA LYS A 236 22.28 -5.23 -9.34
C LYS A 236 22.78 -4.90 -10.74
N GLU A 237 21.87 -4.66 -11.68
CA GLU A 237 22.19 -4.27 -13.05
C GLU A 237 22.91 -2.90 -13.08
N THR A 238 22.36 -1.89 -12.41
CA THR A 238 22.96 -0.55 -12.35
C THR A 238 24.33 -0.55 -11.68
N GLY A 239 24.50 -1.39 -10.65
CA GLY A 239 25.77 -1.55 -9.94
C GLY A 239 26.80 -2.43 -10.66
N GLY A 240 26.48 -2.99 -11.83
CA GLY A 240 27.39 -3.85 -12.60
C GLY A 240 27.55 -5.27 -12.06
N TRP A 241 26.74 -5.68 -11.08
CA TRP A 241 26.71 -7.05 -10.56
C TRP A 241 26.03 -8.04 -11.53
N VAL A 242 25.18 -7.51 -12.40
CA VAL A 242 24.55 -8.25 -13.51
C VAL A 242 24.86 -7.50 -14.80
N THR A 243 25.42 -8.20 -15.78
CA THR A 243 25.73 -7.63 -17.08
C THR A 243 24.45 -7.34 -17.86
N VAL A 244 24.30 -6.10 -18.33
CA VAL A 244 23.25 -5.70 -19.27
C VAL A 244 23.85 -5.67 -20.67
N GLU A 245 23.18 -6.30 -21.63
CA GLU A 245 23.62 -6.31 -23.03
C GLU A 245 23.66 -4.88 -23.61
N ALA A 246 24.65 -4.61 -24.48
CA ALA A 246 24.79 -3.32 -25.13
C ALA A 246 23.54 -2.97 -25.96
N GLY A 247 23.06 -1.74 -25.85
CA GLY A 247 21.84 -1.27 -26.52
C GLY A 247 20.53 -1.64 -25.80
N LYS A 248 20.59 -2.40 -24.70
CA LYS A 248 19.40 -2.75 -23.90
C LYS A 248 19.28 -1.94 -22.60
N ALA A 249 20.19 -1.00 -22.34
CA ALA A 249 20.15 -0.19 -21.13
C ALA A 249 19.18 0.99 -21.28
N LEU A 250 18.62 1.46 -20.16
CA LEU A 250 17.71 2.61 -20.15
C LEU A 250 18.32 3.88 -20.77
N LYS A 251 19.63 4.12 -20.60
CA LYS A 251 20.33 5.26 -21.21
C LYS A 251 20.31 5.23 -22.75
N ASP A 252 20.20 4.04 -23.35
CA ASP A 252 20.31 3.86 -24.79
C ASP A 252 19.03 4.33 -25.51
N LEU A 253 17.90 4.40 -24.80
CA LEU A 253 16.63 4.98 -25.30
C LEU A 253 16.65 6.49 -25.51
N ARG A 254 17.62 7.21 -24.94
CA ARG A 254 17.70 8.68 -25.08
C ARG A 254 18.34 9.13 -26.39
N ASN A 255 18.91 8.19 -27.15
CA ASN A 255 19.62 8.45 -28.39
C ASN A 255 18.81 8.09 -29.65
N GLU A 256 17.52 7.73 -29.48
CA GLU A 256 16.52 7.55 -30.56
C GLU A 256 15.45 8.65 -30.46
#